data_AF-A0A821SGD0-F1
#
_entry.id   AF-A0A821SGD0-F1
#
_cell.length_a   1.000
_cell.length_b   1.000
_cell.length_c   1.000
_cell.angle_alpha   90.00
_cell.angle_beta   90.00
_cell.angle_gamma   90.00
#
_symmetry.space_group_name_H-M   'P 1'
#
loop_
_entity.id
_entity.type
_entity.pdbx_description
1 polymer ?
#
loop_
_entity_poly.entity_id
_entity_poly.type
_entity_poly.pdbx_seq_one_letter_code
_entity_poly.pdbx_strand_id
1 'polypeptide(L)'
;MSDEEDKLIFILAATLSPDELEDKVFFESDDLCPNSSNQFYEIGQVKNQLLVVQSIVIGGRTRQVKKIMAYTNAWMQKNYYQPMQRLAYRFSPQGQREEAMRRAAISEACIIS
;
A
#
# COMPACT_ATOMS: atom_id res chain seq x y z
N MET A 1 -16.49 7.72 2.52
CA MET A 1 -15.22 8.47 2.39
C MET A 1 -15.41 9.50 1.29
N SER A 2 -14.94 10.72 1.51
CA SER A 2 -14.96 11.77 0.49
C SER A 2 -13.79 11.60 -0.49
N ASP A 3 -13.91 12.20 -1.69
CA ASP A 3 -12.80 12.22 -2.66
C ASP A 3 -11.53 12.91 -2.11
N GLU A 4 -11.67 13.79 -1.12
CA GLU A 4 -10.54 14.45 -0.45
C GLU A 4 -9.81 13.51 0.51
N GLU A 5 -10.55 12.73 1.29
CA GLU A 5 -9.97 11.72 2.20
C GLU A 5 -9.18 10.67 1.40
N ASP A 6 -9.73 10.19 0.29
CA ASP A 6 -9.05 9.19 -0.56
C ASP A 6 -7.74 9.74 -1.16
N LYS A 7 -7.70 11.03 -1.53
CA LYS A 7 -6.47 11.68 -2.01
C LYS A 7 -5.42 11.80 -0.92
N LEU A 8 -5.81 12.17 0.30
CA LEU A 8 -4.89 12.25 1.43
C LEU A 8 -4.30 10.87 1.76
N ILE A 9 -5.13 9.83 1.75
CA ILE A 9 -4.69 8.44 1.94
C ILE A 9 -3.71 8.03 0.84
N PHE A 10 -4.00 8.36 -0.42
CA PHE A 10 -3.12 8.06 -1.55
C PHE A 10 -1.75 8.75 -1.41
N ILE A 11 -1.72 10.04 -1.07
CA ILE A 11 -0.47 10.78 -0.86
C ILE A 11 0.33 10.19 0.30
N LEU A 12 -0.35 9.87 1.42
CA LEU A 12 0.29 9.25 2.57
C LEU A 12 0.87 7.87 2.22
N ALA A 13 0.12 7.03 1.50
CA ALA A 13 0.57 5.71 1.07
C ALA A 13 1.71 5.77 0.05
N ALA A 14 1.74 6.79 -0.81
CA ALA A 14 2.87 7.03 -1.72
C ALA A 14 4.13 7.49 -0.94
N THR A 15 3.95 8.31 0.09
CA THR A 15 5.05 8.79 0.94
C THR A 15 5.65 7.67 1.79
N LEU A 16 4.83 6.69 2.17
CA LEU A 16 5.23 5.49 2.92
C LEU A 16 5.32 4.27 2.00
N SER A 17 5.89 4.45 0.80
CA SER A 17 6.04 3.36 -0.17
C SER A 17 6.77 2.16 0.46
N PRO A 18 6.33 0.92 0.21
CA PRO A 18 7.06 -0.28 0.55
C PRO A 18 8.51 -0.23 0.07
N ASP A 19 8.79 0.35 -1.09
CA ASP A 19 10.15 0.46 -1.63
C ASP A 19 11.12 1.20 -0.68
N GLU A 20 10.61 2.15 0.13
CA GLU A 20 11.42 2.86 1.14
C GLU A 20 11.66 2.03 2.41
N LEU A 21 10.85 1.01 2.62
CA LEU A 21 10.80 0.14 3.81
C LEU A 21 11.29 -1.30 3.53
N GLU A 22 11.42 -1.65 2.26
CA GLU A 22 11.97 -2.89 1.72
C GLU A 22 13.37 -3.12 2.27
N ASP A 23 13.68 -4.39 2.58
CA ASP A 23 14.93 -4.86 3.17
C ASP A 23 15.32 -4.21 4.51
N LYS A 24 14.45 -3.36 5.08
CA LYS A 24 14.65 -2.72 6.38
C LYS A 24 13.66 -3.27 7.40
N VAL A 25 12.38 -3.18 7.07
CA VAL A 25 11.27 -3.63 7.92
C VAL A 25 10.25 -4.48 7.19
N PHE A 26 10.22 -4.43 5.85
CA PHE A 26 9.43 -5.30 5.00
C PHE A 26 10.35 -6.21 4.19
N PHE A 27 10.01 -7.49 4.14
CA PHE A 27 10.83 -8.51 3.47
C PHE A 27 9.92 -9.42 2.65
N GLU A 28 10.16 -9.52 1.34
CA GLU A 28 9.53 -10.54 0.51
C GLU A 28 10.12 -11.91 0.84
N SER A 29 9.29 -12.84 1.32
CA SER A 29 9.72 -14.21 1.64
C SER A 29 8.52 -15.16 1.78
N ASP A 30 8.43 -16.12 0.86
CA ASP A 30 7.44 -17.20 0.93
C ASP A 30 7.76 -18.19 2.07
N ASP A 31 9.04 -18.41 2.38
CA ASP A 31 9.48 -19.31 3.46
C ASP A 31 9.05 -18.82 4.85
N LEU A 32 9.04 -17.49 5.03
CA LEU A 32 8.50 -16.83 6.23
C LEU A 32 6.97 -16.66 6.16
N CYS A 33 6.33 -17.12 5.10
CA CYS A 33 4.89 -16.99 4.88
C CYS A 33 4.24 -18.33 4.50
N PRO A 34 4.50 -19.45 5.21
CA PRO A 34 4.04 -20.77 4.77
C PRO A 34 2.52 -20.96 4.85
N ASN A 35 1.86 -20.28 5.80
CA ASN A 35 0.43 -20.43 6.10
C ASN A 35 -0.37 -19.12 5.95
N SER A 36 0.28 -18.02 5.55
CA SER A 36 -0.34 -16.70 5.42
C SER A 36 0.40 -15.94 4.34
N SER A 37 -0.26 -14.98 3.69
CA SER A 37 0.36 -14.14 2.66
C SER A 37 1.15 -12.96 3.24
N ASN A 38 1.02 -12.70 4.54
CA ASN A 38 1.92 -11.83 5.31
C ASN A 38 1.99 -12.26 6.78
N GLN A 39 3.13 -12.02 7.44
CA GLN A 39 3.35 -12.28 8.86
C GLN A 39 4.22 -11.20 9.52
N PHE A 40 4.01 -10.98 10.82
CA PHE A 40 4.82 -10.05 11.61
C PHE A 40 5.71 -10.80 12.59
N TYR A 41 6.98 -10.46 12.61
CA TYR A 41 7.99 -11.09 13.48
C TYR A 41 8.65 -10.07 14.37
N GLU A 42 8.92 -10.44 15.62
CA GLU A 42 9.86 -9.69 16.45
C GLU A 42 11.29 -9.90 15.95
N ILE A 43 12.15 -8.88 16.10
CA ILE A 43 13.53 -8.93 15.61
C ILE A 43 14.25 -10.20 16.10
N GLY A 44 14.04 -10.59 17.36
CA GLY A 44 14.68 -11.77 17.95
C GLY A 44 14.34 -13.10 17.27
N GLN A 45 13.18 -13.20 16.61
CA GLN A 45 12.71 -14.43 15.96
C GLN A 45 13.37 -14.69 14.61
N VAL A 46 13.87 -13.63 13.95
CA VAL A 46 14.37 -13.68 12.57
C VAL A 46 15.85 -13.33 12.44
N LYS A 47 16.55 -13.07 13.56
CA LYS A 47 17.98 -12.65 13.59
C LYS A 47 18.93 -13.55 12.80
N ASN A 48 18.62 -14.84 12.67
CA ASN A 48 19.48 -15.80 11.97
C ASN A 48 19.13 -15.96 10.48
N GLN A 49 18.00 -15.41 10.03
CA GLN A 49 17.48 -15.57 8.67
C GLN A 49 17.50 -14.26 7.87
N LEU A 50 17.42 -13.11 8.56
CA LEU A 50 17.37 -11.79 7.93
C LEU A 50 18.28 -10.79 8.64
N LEU A 51 18.92 -9.92 7.85
CA LEU A 51 19.67 -8.79 8.37
C LEU A 51 18.69 -7.65 8.70
N VAL A 52 18.23 -7.59 9.95
CA VAL A 52 17.24 -6.59 10.38
C VAL A 52 17.91 -5.38 11.02
N VAL A 53 17.60 -4.18 10.51
CA VAL A 53 18.05 -2.92 11.09
C VAL A 53 17.34 -2.64 12.42
N GLN A 54 18.06 -2.10 13.40
CA GLN A 54 17.49 -1.81 14.73
C GLN A 54 16.65 -0.51 14.75
N SER A 55 16.87 0.38 13.78
CA SER A 55 16.14 1.64 13.65
C SER A 55 16.03 2.09 12.19
N ILE A 56 15.00 2.88 11.91
CA ILE A 56 14.74 3.51 10.61
C ILE A 56 14.35 4.98 10.81
N VAL A 57 14.50 5.79 9.76
CA VAL A 57 14.04 7.19 9.76
C VAL A 57 12.74 7.27 8.97
N ILE A 58 11.64 7.68 9.63
CA ILE A 58 10.35 7.96 8.98
C ILE A 58 9.95 9.38 9.33
N GLY A 59 9.66 10.20 8.31
CA GLY A 59 9.25 11.60 8.51
C GLY A 59 10.28 12.42 9.29
N GLY A 60 11.57 12.21 9.05
CA GLY A 60 12.68 12.89 9.72
C GLY A 60 12.91 12.48 11.18
N ARG A 61 12.19 11.45 11.67
CA ARG A 61 12.37 10.95 13.05
C ARG A 61 12.91 9.53 13.02
N THR A 62 13.96 9.30 13.80
CA THR A 62 14.47 7.94 14.07
C THR A 62 13.46 7.17 14.93
N ARG A 63 13.13 5.96 14.50
CA ARG A 63 12.22 5.03 15.18
C ARG A 63 12.91 3.70 15.38
N GLN A 64 12.76 3.11 16.56
CA GLN A 64 13.25 1.75 16.80
C GLN A 64 12.31 0.74 16.14
N VAL A 65 12.90 -0.20 15.42
CA VAL A 65 12.17 -1.34 14.89
C VAL A 65 11.87 -2.29 16.05
N LYS A 66 10.60 -2.70 16.18
CA LYS A 66 10.18 -3.71 17.15
C LYS A 66 9.77 -5.00 16.46
N LYS A 67 9.12 -4.86 15.31
CA LYS A 67 8.69 -5.94 14.45
C LYS A 67 9.00 -5.63 13.00
N ILE A 68 9.22 -6.68 12.24
CA ILE A 68 9.28 -6.65 10.78
C ILE A 68 8.05 -7.35 10.22
N MET A 69 7.77 -7.11 8.94
CA MET A 69 6.76 -7.84 8.18
C MET A 69 7.45 -8.67 7.11
N ALA A 70 7.18 -9.97 7.09
CA ALA A 70 7.41 -10.78 5.91
C ALA A 70 6.12 -10.83 5.08
N TYR A 71 6.25 -10.87 3.76
CA TYR A 71 5.11 -10.93 2.86
C TYR A 71 5.42 -11.75 1.61
N THR A 72 4.39 -12.27 0.95
CA THR A 72 4.51 -12.89 -0.37
C THR A 72 4.25 -11.86 -1.47
N ASN A 73 4.87 -12.00 -2.64
CA ASN A 73 4.69 -11.04 -3.74
C ASN A 73 3.20 -10.79 -4.06
N ALA A 74 2.38 -11.84 -4.03
CA ALA A 74 0.93 -11.77 -4.22
C ALA A 74 0.23 -10.84 -3.22
N TRP A 75 0.67 -10.82 -1.96
CA TRP A 75 0.16 -9.90 -0.95
C TRP A 75 0.45 -8.45 -1.31
N MET A 76 1.68 -8.15 -1.71
CA MET A 76 2.08 -6.78 -2.04
C MET A 76 1.37 -6.26 -3.28
N GLN A 77 1.23 -7.11 -4.31
CA GLN A 77 0.43 -6.79 -5.49
C GLN A 77 -1.01 -6.44 -5.14
N LYS A 78 -1.66 -7.29 -4.34
CA LYS A 78 -3.07 -7.12 -3.99
C LYS A 78 -3.33 -5.94 -3.06
N ASN A 79 -2.45 -5.70 -2.08
CA ASN A 79 -2.70 -4.77 -0.98
C ASN A 79 -2.03 -3.41 -1.15
N TYR A 80 -1.01 -3.29 -2.00
CA TYR A 80 -0.34 -2.03 -2.27
C TYR A 80 -0.38 -1.65 -3.75
N TYR A 81 0.29 -2.40 -4.63
CA TYR A 81 0.51 -1.95 -6.01
C TYR A 81 -0.79 -1.79 -6.81
N GLN A 82 -1.70 -2.77 -6.78
CA GLN A 82 -2.97 -2.68 -7.50
C GLN A 82 -3.88 -1.55 -6.96
N PRO A 83 -4.10 -1.41 -5.64
CA PRO A 83 -4.78 -0.24 -5.10
C PRO A 83 -4.16 1.09 -5.52
N MET A 84 -2.84 1.22 -5.44
CA MET A 84 -2.12 2.44 -5.82
C MET A 84 -2.30 2.77 -7.30
N GLN A 85 -2.21 1.78 -8.19
CA GLN A 85 -2.47 1.96 -9.62
C GLN A 85 -3.91 2.41 -9.89
N ARG A 86 -4.91 1.80 -9.23
CA ARG A 86 -6.31 2.20 -9.37
C ARG A 86 -6.58 3.63 -8.89
N LEU A 87 -5.98 4.01 -7.76
CA LEU A 87 -6.11 5.37 -7.23
C LEU A 87 -5.39 6.38 -8.13
N ALA A 88 -4.18 6.06 -8.59
CA ALA A 88 -3.45 6.89 -9.54
C ALA A 88 -4.25 7.12 -10.83
N TYR A 89 -4.89 6.07 -11.36
CA TYR A 89 -5.79 6.19 -12.51
C TYR A 89 -7.00 7.07 -12.20
N ARG A 90 -7.72 6.81 -11.11
CA ARG A 90 -8.90 7.58 -10.69
C ARG A 90 -8.58 9.07 -10.51
N PHE A 91 -7.40 9.40 -10.00
CA PHE A 91 -6.96 10.78 -9.79
C PHE A 91 -6.25 11.41 -11.00
N SER A 92 -6.03 10.64 -12.07
CA SER A 92 -5.52 11.17 -13.33
C SER A 92 -6.59 12.00 -14.06
N PRO A 93 -6.19 12.93 -14.96
CA PRO A 93 -7.14 13.67 -15.79
C PRO A 93 -8.03 12.76 -16.65
N GLN A 94 -7.53 11.59 -17.05
CA GLN A 94 -8.27 10.61 -17.85
C GLN A 94 -9.37 9.95 -17.01
N GLY A 95 -9.01 9.39 -15.85
CA GLY A 95 -9.97 8.75 -14.95
C GLY A 95 -11.05 9.71 -14.44
N GLN A 96 -10.71 10.97 -14.18
CA GLN A 96 -11.71 11.99 -13.80
C GLN A 96 -12.70 12.30 -14.92
N ARG A 97 -12.23 12.37 -16.17
CA ARG A 97 -13.11 12.60 -17.34
C ARG A 97 -14.07 11.44 -17.55
N GLU A 98 -13.57 10.20 -17.47
CA GLU A 98 -14.40 9.00 -17.62
C GLU A 98 -15.46 8.89 -16.53
N GLU A 99 -15.09 9.17 -15.27
CA GLU A 99 -16.04 9.17 -14.15
C GLU A 99 -17.09 10.28 -14.31
N ALA A 100 -16.70 11.46 -14.78
CA ALA A 100 -17.65 12.54 -15.07
C ALA A 100 -18.63 12.16 -16.19
N MET A 101 -18.14 11.56 -17.28
CA MET A 101 -18.99 11.05 -18.36
C MET A 101 -19.94 9.96 -17.87
N ARG A 102 -19.44 9.02 -17.06
CA ARG A 102 -20.24 7.95 -16.47
C ARG A 102 -21.37 8.50 -15.58
N ARG A 103 -21.06 9.49 -14.74
CA ARG A 103 -22.06 10.16 -13.89
C ARG A 103 -23.10 10.92 -14.71
N ALA A 104 -22.69 11.61 -15.77
CA ALA A 104 -23.61 12.29 -16.68
C ALA A 104 -24.57 11.31 -17.36
N ALA A 105 -24.06 10.19 -17.88
CA ALA A 105 -24.89 9.16 -18.53
C ALA A 105 -25.89 8.49 -17.57
N ILE A 106 -25.50 8.25 -16.31
CA ILE A 106 -26.42 7.72 -15.28
C ILE A 106 -27.50 8.74 -14.94
N SER A 107 -27.13 10.03 -14.82
CA SER A 107 -28.10 11.10 -14.58
C SER A 107 -29.11 11.23 -15.72
N GLU A 108 -28.66 11.14 -16.97
CA GLU A 108 -29.56 11.18 -18.14
C GLU A 108 -30.50 9.98 -18.18
N ALA A 109 -30.01 8.77 -17.86
CA ALA A 109 -30.85 7.57 -17.79
C ALA A 109 -31.95 7.67 -16.73
N CYS A 110 -31.66 8.28 -15.56
CA CYS A 110 -32.66 8.52 -14.51
C CYS A 110 -33.68 9.62 -14.85
N ILE A 111 -33.39 10.53 -15.78
CA ILE A 111 -34.31 11.60 -16.18
C ILE A 111 -35.35 11.09 -17.21
N ILE A 112 -35.02 10.04 -17.95
CA ILE A 112 -35.87 9.47 -19.02
C ILE A 112 -36.78 8.34 -18.50
N SER A 113 -36.63 7.92 -17.24
CA SER A 113 -37.42 6.87 -16.59
C SER A 113 -38.52 7.44 -15.70
#